data_AF-A0A164FI09-F1
#
_entry.id   AF-A0A164FI09-F1
#
_cell.length_a   1.000
_cell.length_b   1.000
_cell.length_c   1.000
_cell.angle_alpha   90.00
_cell.angle_beta   90.00
_cell.angle_gamma   90.00
#
_symmetry.space_group_name_H-M   'P 1'
#
loop_
_entity.id
_entity.type
_entity.pdbx_description
1 polymer ?
#
loop_
_entity_poly.entity_id
_entity_poly.type
_entity_poly.pdbx_seq_one_letter_code
_entity_poly.pdbx_strand_id
1 'polypeptide(L)'
;MSPTRKEESHQDWSGDYAFRSYSFFSKIKRRNWIADSGASRHMSDQEWCFTNYVPVKAGTWPVSGIGEDSQPLQVAGYGDVPVMCCVDGSYNRGVLQKVLHIPKLGVNLFSIKAATSQGFKAVFTDCRVELIKNGAVRLAGMSNDNDLYTLDVISCHGKSITLEPKMESFSALAKSTPQSVHLWHRRLGHVAVSTIKKMAENLMADGLVLSEDFKKDIVCEGCIYGKHHRLSFPTGGRTRGKKIGDLIHSDVCGPVSVPSPGGAKYF
;
A
#
# COMPACT_ATOMS: atom_id res chain seq x y z
N MET A 1 -50.30 58.27 3.73
CA MET A 1 -49.97 58.69 5.10
C MET A 1 -49.27 57.53 5.78
N SER A 2 -47.97 57.68 6.04
CA SER A 2 -47.14 56.79 6.87
C SER A 2 -47.71 56.69 8.30
N PRO A 3 -47.39 55.68 9.16
CA PRO A 3 -46.04 55.15 9.38
C PRO A 3 -45.93 53.62 9.55
N THR A 4 -44.86 53.02 9.01
CA THR A 4 -44.48 51.64 9.28
C THR A 4 -43.40 51.57 10.37
N ARG A 5 -43.64 50.67 11.33
CA ARG A 5 -42.87 50.38 12.54
C ARG A 5 -41.85 49.26 12.26
N LYS A 6 -40.73 49.32 12.99
CA LYS A 6 -39.52 48.45 12.94
C LYS A 6 -39.76 46.99 13.34
N GLU A 7 -38.69 46.21 13.12
CA GLU A 7 -38.31 44.85 13.61
C GLU A 7 -38.70 43.72 12.64
N GLU A 8 -37.87 42.73 12.29
CA GLU A 8 -36.64 42.19 12.89
C GLU A 8 -35.90 41.32 11.83
N SER A 9 -34.62 41.05 12.09
CA SER A 9 -33.67 40.34 11.23
C SER A 9 -34.02 38.86 10.97
N HIS A 10 -33.99 38.45 9.70
CA HIS A 10 -33.90 37.04 9.31
C HIS A 10 -32.49 36.51 9.60
N GLN A 11 -32.39 35.54 10.50
CA GLN A 11 -31.17 34.82 10.84
C GLN A 11 -31.24 33.41 10.26
N ASP A 12 -30.26 33.09 9.42
CA ASP A 12 -30.04 31.76 8.80
C ASP A 12 -29.93 30.67 9.87
N TRP A 13 -30.67 29.58 9.67
CA TRP A 13 -30.46 28.32 10.40
C TRP A 13 -29.68 27.35 9.51
N SER A 14 -28.36 27.34 9.66
CA SER A 14 -27.50 26.25 9.21
C SER A 14 -27.68 25.04 10.14
N GLY A 15 -28.55 24.12 9.75
CA GLY A 15 -28.71 22.83 10.42
C GLY A 15 -27.66 21.82 9.95
N ASP A 16 -26.54 21.75 10.67
CA ASP A 16 -25.60 20.62 10.58
C ASP A 16 -26.24 19.36 11.17
N TYR A 17 -26.78 18.50 10.30
CA TYR A 17 -27.15 17.14 10.70
C TYR A 17 -25.93 16.22 10.62
N ALA A 18 -25.17 16.14 11.72
CA ALA A 18 -24.13 15.14 11.88
C ALA A 18 -24.75 13.79 12.32
N PHE A 19 -24.95 12.87 11.37
CA PHE A 19 -25.26 11.48 11.70
C PHE A 19 -24.02 10.80 12.29
N ARG A 20 -24.07 10.50 13.60
CA ARG A 20 -23.00 9.75 14.30
C ARG A 20 -23.31 8.25 14.22
N SER A 21 -22.81 7.56 13.19
CA SER A 21 -22.87 6.11 13.16
C SER A 21 -21.80 5.53 14.09
N TYR A 22 -22.21 4.97 15.23
CA TYR A 22 -21.33 4.11 16.03
C TYR A 22 -21.05 2.84 15.24
N SER A 23 -19.89 2.77 14.60
CA SER A 23 -19.42 1.53 14.03
C SER A 23 -18.50 0.82 15.03
N PHE A 24 -19.01 -0.24 15.64
CA PHE A 24 -18.21 -1.26 16.33
C PHE A 24 -17.35 -1.98 15.27
N PHE A 25 -16.21 -1.39 14.89
CA PHE A 25 -15.17 -2.10 14.16
C PHE A 25 -14.01 -2.34 15.12
N SER A 26 -13.79 -3.60 15.50
CA SER A 26 -12.55 -4.00 16.16
C SER A 26 -11.39 -3.67 15.22
N LYS A 27 -10.49 -2.78 15.66
CA LYS A 27 -9.23 -2.50 14.96
C LYS A 27 -8.49 -3.83 14.74
N ILE A 28 -8.15 -4.18 13.50
CA ILE A 28 -7.35 -5.38 13.22
C ILE A 28 -5.93 -5.15 13.73
N LYS A 29 -5.59 -5.73 14.87
CA LYS A 29 -4.26 -5.60 15.49
C LYS A 29 -3.29 -6.57 14.80
N ARG A 30 -2.43 -6.06 13.92
CA ARG A 30 -1.28 -6.83 13.43
C ARG A 30 -0.36 -7.16 14.60
N ARG A 31 0.11 -8.40 14.65
CA ARG A 31 1.08 -8.85 15.66
C ARG A 31 2.33 -9.30 14.96
N ASN A 32 3.44 -8.83 15.50
CA ASN A 32 4.74 -9.29 15.06
C ASN A 32 4.91 -10.75 15.46
N TRP A 33 5.73 -11.47 14.71
CA TRP A 33 6.05 -12.87 14.95
C TRP A 33 7.24 -12.96 15.89
N ILE A 34 7.05 -13.50 17.10
CA ILE A 34 8.13 -13.74 18.05
C ILE A 34 8.85 -15.02 17.65
N ALA A 35 10.17 -14.95 17.49
CA ALA A 35 11.00 -16.11 17.23
C ALA A 35 11.12 -16.94 18.53
N ASP A 36 10.51 -18.12 18.53
CA ASP A 36 10.36 -18.93 19.75
C ASP A 36 10.87 -20.36 19.53
N SER A 37 11.87 -20.75 20.31
CA SER A 37 12.40 -22.12 20.36
C SER A 37 11.55 -23.07 21.20
N GLY A 38 10.72 -22.55 22.11
CA GLY A 38 9.78 -23.33 22.92
C GLY A 38 8.51 -23.73 22.16
N ALA A 39 8.13 -23.00 21.12
CA ALA A 39 7.01 -23.36 20.27
C ALA A 39 7.32 -24.57 19.37
N SER A 40 6.43 -25.56 19.36
CA SER A 40 6.52 -26.74 18.48
C SER A 40 5.99 -26.48 17.06
N ARG A 41 5.12 -25.48 16.90
CA ARG A 41 4.49 -25.09 15.64
C ARG A 41 4.37 -23.58 15.54
N HIS A 42 4.24 -23.06 14.33
CA HIS A 42 3.84 -21.67 14.15
C HIS A 42 2.42 -21.48 14.69
N MET A 43 2.18 -20.41 15.44
CA MET A 43 0.88 -20.14 16.05
C MET A 43 0.50 -18.67 15.88
N SER A 44 -0.78 -18.40 15.64
CA SER A 44 -1.33 -17.06 15.47
C SER A 44 -2.71 -17.00 16.11
N ASP A 45 -3.10 -15.85 16.63
CA ASP A 45 -4.49 -15.61 17.06
C ASP A 45 -5.29 -14.76 16.06
N GLN A 46 -4.72 -14.53 14.88
CA GLN A 46 -5.28 -13.69 13.84
C GLN A 46 -5.84 -14.54 12.70
N GLU A 47 -7.11 -14.94 12.78
CA GLU A 47 -7.77 -15.77 11.74
C GLU A 47 -7.67 -15.16 10.33
N TRP A 48 -7.71 -13.83 10.22
CA TRP A 48 -7.71 -13.13 8.93
C TRP A 48 -6.43 -13.37 8.11
N CYS A 49 -5.33 -13.82 8.74
CA CYS A 49 -4.07 -14.02 8.03
C CYS A 49 -3.95 -15.37 7.31
N PHE A 50 -4.95 -16.26 7.38
CA PHE A 50 -4.91 -17.61 6.81
C PHE A 50 -5.55 -17.70 5.42
N THR A 51 -4.97 -18.47 4.49
CA THR A 51 -5.49 -18.66 3.12
C THR A 51 -6.35 -19.91 2.93
N ASN A 52 -5.93 -21.04 3.49
CA ASN A 52 -6.56 -22.37 3.36
C ASN A 52 -7.00 -22.89 4.74
N TYR A 53 -7.78 -22.05 5.42
CA TYR A 53 -8.19 -22.29 6.80
C TYR A 53 -9.10 -23.51 6.95
N VAL A 54 -8.72 -24.43 7.84
CA VAL A 54 -9.50 -25.61 8.22
C VAL A 54 -9.90 -25.46 9.69
N PRO A 55 -11.20 -25.30 10.00
CA PRO A 55 -11.66 -25.22 11.37
C PRO A 55 -11.50 -26.57 12.08
N VAL A 56 -11.21 -26.51 13.38
CA VAL A 56 -11.10 -27.66 14.26
C VAL A 56 -12.21 -27.58 15.30
N LYS A 57 -12.85 -28.73 15.60
CA LYS A 57 -13.94 -28.78 16.57
C LYS A 57 -13.41 -28.36 17.95
N ALA A 58 -14.11 -27.46 18.62
CA ALA A 58 -13.71 -26.97 19.93
C ALA A 58 -13.45 -28.13 20.92
N GLY A 59 -12.37 -28.02 21.70
CA GLY A 59 -11.99 -29.01 22.71
C GLY A 59 -11.27 -30.26 22.19
N THR A 60 -11.03 -30.37 20.87
CA THR A 60 -10.34 -31.55 20.31
C THR A 60 -8.82 -31.45 20.32
N TRP A 61 -8.28 -30.23 20.36
CA TRP A 61 -6.85 -30.00 20.27
C TRP A 61 -6.40 -28.92 21.27
N PRO A 62 -6.14 -29.32 22.53
CA PRO A 62 -5.52 -28.45 23.52
C PRO A 62 -4.04 -28.22 23.19
N VAL A 63 -3.55 -27.02 23.51
CA VAL A 63 -2.13 -26.66 23.46
C VAL A 63 -1.61 -26.60 24.89
N SER A 64 -0.59 -27.39 25.19
CA SER A 64 0.07 -27.44 26.49
C SER A 64 1.31 -26.54 26.52
N GLY A 65 1.75 -26.13 27.72
CA GLY A 65 2.95 -25.31 27.92
C GLY A 65 2.75 -23.80 27.72
N ILE A 66 1.55 -23.36 27.34
CA ILE A 66 1.14 -21.96 27.27
C ILE A 66 -0.28 -21.84 27.85
N GLY A 67 -0.47 -20.95 28.83
CA GLY A 67 -1.71 -20.80 29.59
C GLY A 67 -1.69 -21.58 30.91
N GLU A 68 -2.81 -21.59 31.62
CA GLU A 68 -2.96 -22.38 32.86
C GLU A 68 -3.26 -23.85 32.52
N ASP A 69 -2.64 -24.80 33.23
CA ASP A 69 -2.87 -26.24 33.02
C ASP A 69 -4.34 -26.65 33.23
N SER A 70 -5.06 -25.91 34.07
CA SER A 70 -6.49 -26.08 34.33
C SER A 70 -7.37 -25.64 33.15
N GLN A 71 -6.87 -24.77 32.27
CA GLN A 71 -7.57 -24.23 31.10
C GLN A 71 -6.60 -24.06 29.92
N PRO A 72 -6.20 -25.16 29.26
CA PRO A 72 -5.29 -25.10 28.14
C PRO A 72 -5.90 -24.32 26.98
N LEU A 73 -5.04 -23.58 26.26
CA LEU A 73 -5.45 -22.88 25.04
C LEU A 73 -5.93 -23.89 23.99
N GLN A 74 -6.94 -23.48 23.23
CA GLN A 74 -7.60 -24.36 22.26
C GLN A 74 -7.30 -23.91 20.84
N VAL A 75 -6.94 -24.87 19.98
CA VAL A 75 -6.83 -24.64 18.54
C VAL A 75 -8.24 -24.52 17.95
N ALA A 76 -8.53 -23.38 17.32
CA ALA A 76 -9.78 -23.15 16.59
C ALA A 76 -9.71 -23.63 15.13
N GLY A 77 -8.51 -23.73 14.58
CA GLY A 77 -8.26 -24.20 13.22
C GLY A 77 -6.79 -24.13 12.86
N TYR A 78 -6.47 -24.47 11.62
CA TYR A 78 -5.12 -24.37 11.09
C TYR A 78 -5.15 -24.05 9.60
N GLY A 79 -4.02 -23.59 9.08
CA GLY A 79 -3.83 -23.31 7.67
C GLY A 79 -2.48 -22.67 7.44
N ASP A 80 -2.31 -22.08 6.27
CA ASP A 80 -1.09 -21.45 5.84
C ASP A 80 -1.24 -19.93 5.93
N VAL A 81 -0.16 -19.28 6.33
CA VAL A 81 -0.10 -17.82 6.45
C VAL A 81 0.93 -17.29 5.45
N PRO A 82 0.51 -16.60 4.38
CA PRO A 82 1.43 -15.92 3.50
C PRO A 82 2.07 -14.76 4.27
N VAL A 83 3.38 -14.63 4.11
CA VAL A 83 4.19 -13.64 4.81
C VAL A 83 5.11 -12.92 3.83
N MET A 84 5.35 -11.65 4.10
CA MET A 84 6.35 -10.85 3.42
C MET A 84 7.39 -10.42 4.44
N CYS A 85 8.66 -10.73 4.17
CA CYS A 85 9.76 -10.37 5.04
C CYS A 85 10.69 -9.37 4.37
N CYS A 86 11.15 -8.39 5.13
CA CYS A 86 12.19 -7.46 4.69
C CYS A 86 13.54 -7.98 5.18
N VAL A 87 14.47 -8.23 4.27
CA VAL A 87 15.86 -8.58 4.59
C VAL A 87 16.75 -7.62 3.82
N ASP A 88 17.53 -6.81 4.54
CA ASP A 88 18.47 -5.83 3.98
C ASP A 88 17.84 -4.92 2.90
N GLY A 89 16.61 -4.46 3.14
CA GLY A 89 15.85 -3.58 2.24
C GLY A 89 15.13 -4.30 1.08
N SER A 90 15.27 -5.62 0.96
CA SER A 90 14.60 -6.43 -0.06
C SER A 90 13.42 -7.22 0.51
N TYR A 91 12.26 -7.13 -0.14
CA TYR A 91 11.07 -7.87 0.25
C TYR A 91 11.06 -9.27 -0.38
N ASN A 92 11.00 -10.29 0.48
CA ASN A 92 10.87 -11.68 0.08
C ASN A 92 9.49 -12.19 0.47
N ARG A 93 8.85 -12.95 -0.43
CA ARG A 93 7.58 -13.63 -0.15
C ARG A 93 7.85 -15.02 0.39
N GLY A 94 7.12 -15.39 1.43
CA GLY A 94 7.17 -16.70 2.06
C GLY A 94 5.77 -17.17 2.48
N VAL A 95 5.69 -18.42 2.91
CA VAL A 95 4.47 -19.00 3.45
C VAL A 95 4.85 -19.80 4.70
N LEU A 96 4.23 -19.44 5.82
CA LEU A 96 4.27 -20.27 7.02
C LEU A 96 3.24 -21.39 6.84
N GLN A 97 3.72 -22.62 6.76
CA GLN A 97 2.85 -23.77 6.53
C GLN A 97 2.30 -24.34 7.83
N LYS A 98 1.05 -24.81 7.80
CA LYS A 98 0.41 -25.52 8.91
C LYS A 98 0.47 -24.74 10.23
N VAL A 99 0.25 -23.43 10.17
CA VAL A 99 0.10 -22.53 11.32
C VAL A 99 -1.16 -22.92 12.10
N LEU A 100 -1.09 -22.89 13.43
CA LEU A 100 -2.23 -23.07 14.31
C LEU A 100 -2.91 -21.73 14.59
N HIS A 101 -4.24 -21.70 14.46
CA HIS A 101 -5.05 -20.58 14.92
C HIS A 101 -5.54 -20.83 16.35
N ILE A 102 -5.12 -19.96 17.27
CA ILE A 102 -5.42 -20.04 18.70
C ILE A 102 -5.93 -18.66 19.15
N PRO A 103 -7.25 -18.41 19.15
CA PRO A 103 -7.82 -17.07 19.37
C PRO A 103 -7.42 -16.39 20.68
N LYS A 104 -7.09 -17.17 21.71
CA LYS A 104 -6.71 -16.69 23.04
C LYS A 104 -5.19 -16.58 23.26
N LEU A 105 -4.37 -16.75 22.21
CA LEU A 105 -2.91 -16.80 22.37
C LEU A 105 -2.28 -15.46 22.76
N GLY A 106 -2.81 -14.33 22.30
CA GLY A 106 -2.25 -13.03 22.70
C GLY A 106 -1.01 -12.57 21.91
N VAL A 107 -0.34 -13.46 21.17
CA VAL A 107 0.85 -13.17 20.34
C VAL A 107 0.91 -14.09 19.12
N ASN A 108 1.77 -13.78 18.15
CA ASN A 108 2.13 -14.72 17.08
C ASN A 108 3.49 -15.35 17.40
N LEU A 109 3.57 -16.68 17.33
CA LEU A 109 4.79 -17.44 17.62
C LEU A 109 5.34 -18.06 16.35
N PHE A 110 6.56 -17.70 15.99
CA PHE A 110 7.33 -18.34 14.95
C PHE A 110 8.18 -19.45 15.57
N SER A 111 7.76 -20.71 15.38
CA SER A 111 8.51 -21.85 15.88
C SER A 111 9.84 -22.03 15.14
N ILE A 112 10.95 -21.88 15.88
CA ILE A 112 12.30 -22.20 15.40
C ILE A 112 12.41 -23.69 15.08
N LYS A 113 11.76 -24.56 15.86
CA LYS A 113 11.73 -26.00 15.59
C LYS A 113 11.03 -26.32 14.26
N ALA A 114 9.91 -25.67 13.96
CA ALA A 114 9.20 -25.85 12.70
C ALA A 114 10.05 -25.38 11.52
N ALA A 115 10.71 -24.22 11.64
CA ALA A 115 11.59 -23.69 10.60
C ALA A 115 12.81 -24.60 10.36
N THR A 116 13.51 -25.01 11.42
CA THR A 116 14.68 -25.90 11.30
C THR A 116 14.35 -27.25 10.70
N SER A 117 13.14 -27.77 10.95
CA SER A 117 12.66 -29.01 10.31
C SER A 117 12.44 -28.87 8.80
N GLN A 118 12.33 -27.64 8.29
CA GLN A 118 12.27 -27.33 6.86
C GLN A 118 13.63 -26.93 6.25
N GLY A 119 14.72 -27.19 6.98
CA GLY A 119 16.10 -26.94 6.51
C GLY A 119 16.57 -25.50 6.68
N PHE A 120 15.91 -24.70 7.51
CA PHE A 120 16.47 -23.41 7.95
C PHE A 120 17.50 -23.62 9.07
N LYS A 121 18.50 -22.76 9.12
CA LYS A 121 19.38 -22.57 10.27
C LYS A 121 19.00 -21.27 10.96
N ALA A 122 18.77 -21.32 12.27
CA ALA A 122 18.58 -20.12 13.08
C ALA A 122 19.92 -19.70 13.70
N VAL A 123 20.28 -18.43 13.57
CA VAL A 123 21.45 -17.82 14.21
C VAL A 123 20.96 -16.67 15.06
N PHE A 124 21.32 -16.69 16.35
CA PHE A 124 20.99 -15.65 17.31
C PHE A 124 22.27 -14.93 17.72
N THR A 125 22.17 -13.61 17.81
CA THR A 125 23.16 -12.71 18.40
C THR A 125 22.48 -11.96 19.54
N ASP A 126 23.19 -11.08 20.23
CA ASP A 126 22.65 -10.27 21.32
C ASP A 126 21.33 -9.55 20.96
N CYS A 127 21.23 -9.00 19.74
CA CYS A 127 20.11 -8.17 19.32
C CYS A 127 19.41 -8.65 18.03
N ARG A 128 19.98 -9.61 17.31
CA ARG A 128 19.48 -10.03 15.99
C ARG A 128 19.27 -11.53 15.91
N VAL A 129 18.19 -11.92 15.21
CA VAL A 129 17.93 -13.30 14.79
C VAL A 129 17.92 -13.37 13.26
N GLU A 130 18.55 -14.41 12.71
CA GLU A 130 18.56 -14.69 11.28
C GLU A 130 18.17 -16.14 10.99
N LEU A 131 17.30 -16.33 10.00
CA LEU A 131 16.93 -17.65 9.48
C LEU A 131 17.56 -17.80 8.09
N ILE A 132 18.55 -18.67 8.01
CA ILE A 132 19.37 -18.90 6.84
C ILE A 132 18.91 -20.20 6.15
N LYS A 133 18.74 -20.16 4.83
CA LYS A 133 18.47 -21.37 4.04
C LYS A 133 19.16 -21.27 2.68
N ASN A 134 19.84 -22.35 2.30
CA ASN A 134 20.66 -22.43 1.09
C ASN A 134 21.74 -21.32 1.03
N GLY A 135 22.39 -21.05 2.17
CA GLY A 135 23.46 -20.05 2.27
C GLY A 135 23.02 -18.58 2.26
N ALA A 136 21.72 -18.28 2.18
CA ALA A 136 21.20 -16.93 2.18
C ALA A 136 20.26 -16.67 3.37
N VAL A 137 20.32 -15.46 3.93
CA VAL A 137 19.35 -14.99 4.93
C VAL A 137 17.99 -14.85 4.26
N ARG A 138 16.96 -15.48 4.83
CA ARG A 138 15.59 -15.48 4.30
C ARG A 138 14.62 -14.72 5.18
N LEU A 139 14.86 -14.74 6.49
CA LEU A 139 14.12 -13.95 7.47
C LEU A 139 15.13 -13.37 8.45
N ALA A 140 14.89 -12.14 8.88
CA ALA A 140 15.65 -11.50 9.94
C ALA A 140 14.67 -10.86 10.94
N GLY A 141 15.17 -10.57 12.13
CA GLY A 141 14.44 -9.90 13.17
C GLY A 141 15.38 -9.31 14.21
N MET A 142 14.84 -8.43 15.03
CA MET A 142 15.55 -7.72 16.09
C MET A 142 14.91 -7.99 17.45
N SER A 143 15.69 -7.90 18.52
CA SER A 143 15.17 -7.84 19.89
C SER A 143 14.33 -6.57 20.06
N ASN A 144 13.19 -6.69 20.73
CA ASN A 144 12.33 -5.57 21.10
C ASN A 144 12.59 -5.09 22.53
N ASP A 145 11.85 -4.07 22.98
CA ASP A 145 11.96 -3.47 24.31
C ASP A 145 11.66 -4.45 25.47
N ASN A 146 11.11 -5.63 25.19
CA ASN A 146 10.82 -6.69 26.16
C ASN A 146 11.83 -7.87 26.06
N ASP A 147 13.00 -7.64 25.45
CA ASP A 147 14.05 -8.66 25.24
C ASP A 147 13.61 -9.89 24.42
N LEU A 148 12.59 -9.74 23.57
CA LEU A 148 12.12 -10.79 22.67
C LEU A 148 12.56 -10.53 21.24
N TYR A 149 13.08 -11.56 20.58
CA TYR A 149 13.39 -11.51 19.15
C TYR A 149 12.09 -11.51 18.34
N THR A 150 11.91 -10.45 17.56
CA THR A 150 10.72 -10.24 16.74
C THR A 150 11.12 -10.19 15.27
N LEU A 151 10.50 -11.03 14.45
CA LEU A 151 10.80 -11.11 13.02
C LEU A 151 10.15 -9.96 12.26
N ASP A 152 10.88 -9.39 11.30
CA ASP A 152 10.41 -8.35 10.39
C ASP A 152 9.53 -8.95 9.29
N VAL A 153 8.35 -9.41 9.71
CA VAL A 153 7.44 -10.21 8.91
C VAL A 153 6.04 -9.62 8.94
N ILE A 154 5.48 -9.36 7.76
CA ILE A 154 4.11 -8.86 7.57
C ILE A 154 3.26 -10.00 7.01
N SER A 155 2.24 -10.42 7.76
CA SER A 155 1.24 -11.37 7.25
C SER A 155 0.39 -10.72 6.16
N CYS A 156 0.32 -11.34 4.98
CA CYS A 156 -0.22 -10.72 3.76
C CYS A 156 -1.41 -11.50 3.18
N HIS A 157 -2.48 -11.65 3.96
CA HIS A 157 -3.75 -12.18 3.46
C HIS A 157 -4.90 -11.17 3.59
N GLY A 158 -5.64 -10.98 2.49
CA GLY A 158 -7.10 -10.76 2.52
C GLY A 158 -7.67 -9.63 3.39
N LYS A 159 -7.05 -8.45 3.45
CA LYS A 159 -7.67 -7.11 3.62
C LYS A 159 -6.56 -6.09 3.80
N SER A 160 -6.69 -4.94 3.13
CA SER A 160 -5.87 -3.76 3.41
C SER A 160 -5.94 -3.44 4.89
N ILE A 161 -4.81 -3.48 5.59
CA ILE A 161 -4.72 -3.13 7.01
C ILE A 161 -3.63 -2.08 7.14
N THR A 162 -4.06 -0.93 7.66
CA THR A 162 -3.27 0.22 8.06
C THR A 162 -2.10 -0.24 8.94
N LEU A 163 -0.88 0.02 8.50
CA LEU A 163 0.25 0.15 9.42
C LEU A 163 -0.05 1.39 10.27
N GLU A 164 -0.08 1.30 11.60
CA GLU A 164 0.06 2.50 12.41
C GLU A 164 1.55 2.87 12.42
N PRO A 165 2.04 3.86 11.65
CA PRO A 165 3.10 4.68 12.19
C PRO A 165 2.49 5.42 13.38
N LYS A 166 3.26 5.52 14.44
CA LYS A 166 2.93 6.26 15.66
C LYS A 166 2.84 7.76 15.33
N MET A 167 1.79 8.19 14.63
CA MET A 167 1.43 9.59 14.41
C MET A 167 -0.05 9.67 14.07
N GLU A 168 -0.81 10.33 14.94
CA GLU A 168 -2.21 10.63 14.72
C GLU A 168 -2.36 11.51 13.47
N SER A 169 -2.90 10.94 12.40
CA SER A 169 -3.51 11.74 11.34
C SER A 169 -4.95 11.30 11.16
N PHE A 170 -5.88 12.20 11.49
CA PHE A 170 -7.30 12.07 11.17
C PHE A 170 -7.47 12.07 9.65
N SER A 171 -7.45 10.89 9.02
CA SER A 171 -8.10 10.69 7.73
C SER A 171 -9.27 9.75 7.93
N ALA A 172 -10.48 10.23 7.68
CA ALA A 172 -11.67 9.40 7.64
C ALA A 172 -11.48 8.32 6.55
N LEU A 173 -11.00 7.16 6.95
CA LEU A 173 -10.78 6.03 6.05
C LEU A 173 -12.16 5.41 5.77
N ALA A 174 -12.86 5.98 4.80
CA ALA A 174 -13.99 5.31 4.19
C ALA A 174 -13.51 3.92 3.74
N LYS A 175 -14.25 2.87 4.12
CA LYS A 175 -14.02 1.50 3.61
C LYS A 175 -13.67 1.59 2.13
N SER A 176 -12.53 1.02 1.72
CA SER A 176 -12.11 0.98 0.32
C SER A 176 -13.06 0.07 -0.46
N THR A 177 -14.25 0.61 -0.77
CA THR A 177 -15.13 0.04 -1.77
C THR A 177 -14.34 -0.07 -3.07
N PRO A 178 -14.48 -1.14 -3.84
CA PRO A 178 -13.82 -1.25 -5.14
C PRO A 178 -14.12 0.00 -5.96
N GLN A 179 -13.07 0.76 -6.30
CA GLN A 179 -13.18 1.98 -7.07
C GLN A 179 -12.66 1.76 -8.48
N SER A 180 -13.20 2.52 -9.42
CA SER A 180 -12.74 2.46 -10.80
C SER A 180 -11.26 2.81 -10.89
N VAL A 181 -10.56 2.08 -11.76
CA VAL A 181 -9.15 2.35 -12.07
C VAL A 181 -8.96 3.77 -12.61
N HIS A 182 -9.97 4.34 -13.26
CA HIS A 182 -9.95 5.72 -13.76
C HIS A 182 -9.99 6.76 -12.63
N LEU A 183 -10.71 6.48 -11.55
CA LEU A 183 -10.69 7.36 -10.36
C LEU A 183 -9.32 7.33 -9.67
N TRP A 184 -8.73 6.14 -9.53
CA TRP A 184 -7.38 6.00 -8.99
C TRP A 184 -6.33 6.70 -9.85
N HIS A 185 -6.45 6.59 -11.17
CA HIS A 185 -5.60 7.32 -12.10
C HIS A 185 -5.62 8.84 -11.85
N ARG A 186 -6.80 9.43 -11.64
CA ARG A 186 -6.91 10.87 -11.31
C ARG A 186 -6.34 11.20 -9.94
N ARG A 187 -6.66 10.42 -8.90
CA ARG A 187 -6.20 10.64 -7.52
C ARG A 187 -4.68 10.55 -7.38
N LEU A 188 -4.04 9.68 -8.14
CA LEU A 188 -2.59 9.46 -8.11
C LEU A 188 -1.84 10.39 -9.08
N GLY A 189 -2.45 11.48 -9.54
CA GLY A 189 -1.76 12.44 -10.40
C GLY A 189 -1.48 11.91 -11.81
N HIS A 190 -2.42 11.19 -12.40
CA HIS A 190 -2.35 10.70 -13.78
C HIS A 190 -1.21 9.70 -14.05
N VAL A 191 -0.89 8.88 -13.05
CA VAL A 191 0.03 7.74 -13.19
C VAL A 191 -0.50 6.74 -14.23
N ALA A 192 0.42 6.08 -14.93
CA ALA A 192 0.06 5.09 -15.94
C ALA A 192 -0.84 3.99 -15.35
N VAL A 193 -1.90 3.63 -16.06
CA VAL A 193 -2.87 2.62 -15.63
C VAL A 193 -2.20 1.26 -15.37
N SER A 194 -1.20 0.91 -16.18
CA SER A 194 -0.38 -0.29 -15.99
C SER A 194 0.37 -0.29 -14.65
N THR A 195 0.86 0.86 -14.21
CA THR A 195 1.51 1.00 -12.90
C THR A 195 0.49 0.82 -11.77
N ILE A 196 -0.69 1.40 -11.89
CA ILE A 196 -1.76 1.26 -10.88
C ILE A 196 -2.20 -0.21 -10.75
N LYS A 197 -2.34 -0.92 -11.87
CA LYS A 197 -2.61 -2.37 -11.88
C LYS A 197 -1.51 -3.16 -11.18
N LYS A 198 -0.24 -2.91 -11.53
CA LYS A 198 0.91 -3.54 -10.86
C LYS A 198 0.95 -3.23 -9.37
N MET A 199 0.61 -2.01 -8.95
CA MET A 199 0.57 -1.64 -7.53
C MET A 199 -0.51 -2.42 -6.79
N ALA A 200 -1.69 -2.60 -7.40
CA ALA A 200 -2.78 -3.38 -6.82
C ALA A 200 -2.44 -4.89 -6.78
N GLU A 201 -1.94 -5.46 -7.87
CA GLU A 201 -1.54 -6.88 -7.96
C GLU A 201 -0.37 -7.23 -7.02
N ASN A 202 0.58 -6.31 -6.87
CA ASN A 202 1.74 -6.51 -5.99
C ASN A 202 1.51 -6.06 -4.55
N LEU A 203 0.30 -5.59 -4.21
CA LEU A 203 -0.06 -5.09 -2.87
C LEU A 203 0.91 -4.02 -2.37
N MET A 204 1.33 -3.12 -3.26
CA MET A 204 2.31 -2.06 -2.96
C MET A 204 1.71 -0.82 -2.31
N ALA A 205 0.37 -0.72 -2.24
CA ALA A 205 -0.34 0.41 -1.67
C ALA A 205 -1.54 -0.06 -0.85
N ASP A 206 -1.62 0.42 0.40
CA ASP A 206 -2.77 0.18 1.26
C ASP A 206 -4.00 0.97 0.73
N GLY A 207 -5.17 0.32 0.76
CA GLY A 207 -6.45 0.91 0.35
C GLY A 207 -6.72 0.92 -1.16
N LEU A 208 -5.76 0.50 -1.99
CA LEU A 208 -5.90 0.43 -3.44
C LEU A 208 -6.70 -0.80 -3.89
N VAL A 209 -8.03 -0.72 -3.83
CA VAL A 209 -8.94 -1.77 -4.31
C VAL A 209 -9.53 -1.35 -5.66
N LEU A 210 -9.26 -2.14 -6.70
CA LEU A 210 -9.77 -1.92 -8.07
C LEU A 210 -11.07 -2.71 -8.28
N SER A 211 -12.08 -2.09 -8.91
CA SER A 211 -13.25 -2.79 -9.43
C SER A 211 -12.94 -3.58 -10.71
N GLU A 212 -13.86 -4.46 -11.13
CA GLU A 212 -13.69 -5.35 -12.30
C GLU A 212 -13.53 -4.61 -13.65
N ASP A 213 -13.77 -3.30 -13.68
CA ASP A 213 -13.59 -2.43 -14.85
C ASP A 213 -12.10 -2.18 -15.21
N PHE A 214 -11.14 -2.70 -14.44
CA PHE A 214 -9.71 -2.60 -14.75
C PHE A 214 -9.33 -3.17 -16.13
N LYS A 215 -10.16 -4.03 -16.73
CA LYS A 215 -9.92 -4.60 -18.06
C LYS A 215 -10.20 -3.62 -19.22
N LYS A 216 -10.87 -2.50 -18.96
CA LYS A 216 -11.17 -1.51 -20.01
C LYS A 216 -9.98 -0.58 -20.22
N ASP A 217 -9.70 -0.26 -21.49
CA ASP A 217 -8.79 0.82 -21.82
C ASP A 217 -9.39 2.15 -21.38
N ILE A 218 -8.58 2.94 -20.67
CA ILE A 218 -8.99 4.23 -20.14
C ILE A 218 -8.39 5.31 -21.01
N VAL A 219 -9.24 6.14 -21.58
CA VAL A 219 -8.82 7.36 -22.26
C VAL A 219 -8.97 8.53 -21.28
N CYS A 220 -7.87 9.20 -20.98
CA CYS A 220 -7.86 10.39 -20.13
C CYS A 220 -7.46 11.60 -20.97
N GLU A 221 -8.41 12.52 -21.18
CA GLU A 221 -8.18 13.76 -21.94
C GLU A 221 -7.03 14.59 -21.39
N GLY A 222 -6.94 14.75 -20.06
CA GLY A 222 -5.84 15.48 -19.42
C GLY A 222 -4.47 14.86 -19.68
N CYS A 223 -4.38 13.53 -19.77
CA CYS A 223 -3.14 12.86 -20.16
C CYS A 223 -2.81 13.07 -21.63
N ILE A 224 -3.81 13.11 -22.51
CA ILE A 224 -3.60 13.40 -23.92
C ILE A 224 -3.00 14.79 -24.04
N TYR A 225 -3.66 15.83 -23.52
CA TYR A 225 -3.13 17.20 -23.64
C TYR A 225 -1.78 17.39 -22.91
N GLY A 226 -1.56 16.72 -21.78
CA GLY A 226 -0.34 16.89 -20.97
C GLY A 226 0.85 16.02 -21.39
N LYS A 227 0.63 14.87 -22.04
CA LYS A 227 1.68 13.89 -22.41
C LYS A 227 1.78 13.63 -23.91
N HIS A 228 1.00 14.33 -24.75
CA HIS A 228 1.13 14.20 -26.20
C HIS A 228 2.52 14.67 -26.63
N HIS A 229 3.34 13.72 -27.10
CA HIS A 229 4.61 14.05 -27.72
C HIS A 229 4.35 14.63 -29.11
N ARG A 230 5.03 15.71 -29.49
CA ARG A 230 4.93 16.24 -30.86
C ARG A 230 5.32 15.13 -31.84
N LEU A 231 4.48 14.83 -32.83
CA LEU A 231 4.86 13.89 -33.88
C LEU A 231 6.14 14.37 -34.56
N SER A 232 6.98 13.43 -35.00
CA SER A 232 8.17 13.77 -35.79
C SER A 232 7.75 14.56 -37.01
N PHE A 233 8.46 15.65 -37.29
CA PHE A 233 8.24 16.38 -38.54
C PHE A 233 8.57 15.47 -39.73
N PRO A 234 7.75 15.47 -40.79
CA PRO A 234 8.12 14.83 -42.04
C PRO A 234 9.48 15.36 -42.51
N THR A 235 10.41 14.46 -42.78
CA THR A 235 11.76 14.80 -43.28
C THR A 235 11.78 15.20 -44.76
N GLY A 236 10.64 15.14 -45.45
CA GLY A 236 10.48 15.52 -46.85
C GLY A 236 9.55 16.72 -46.99
N GLY A 237 10.01 17.78 -47.68
CA GLY A 237 9.22 19.00 -47.90
C GLY A 237 10.01 20.30 -47.91
N ARG A 238 11.34 20.26 -47.84
CA ARG A 238 12.16 21.46 -48.07
C ARG A 238 12.16 21.78 -49.57
N THR A 239 11.32 22.73 -49.98
CA THR A 239 11.41 23.33 -51.31
C THR A 239 12.75 24.04 -51.41
N ARG A 240 13.64 23.55 -52.28
CA ARG A 240 14.92 24.19 -52.56
C ARG A 240 14.81 24.86 -53.93
N GLY A 241 15.14 26.15 -54.00
CA GLY A 241 15.29 26.84 -55.29
C GLY A 241 16.30 26.10 -56.16
N LYS A 242 15.97 25.87 -57.44
CA LYS A 242 16.85 25.16 -58.38
C LYS A 242 17.74 26.13 -59.15
N LYS A 243 17.31 27.39 -59.27
CA LYS A 243 18.02 28.51 -59.88
C LYS A 243 18.15 29.65 -58.88
N ILE A 244 19.07 30.56 -59.18
CA ILE A 244 19.27 31.79 -58.40
C ILE A 244 17.98 32.62 -58.46
N GLY A 245 17.46 33.00 -57.29
CA GLY A 245 16.24 33.80 -57.16
C GLY A 245 14.92 33.01 -57.07
N ASP A 246 14.93 31.68 -57.24
CA ASP A 246 13.71 30.84 -57.17
C ASP A 246 13.05 30.86 -55.77
N LEU A 247 13.82 31.10 -54.72
CA LEU A 247 13.34 31.15 -53.35
C LEU A 247 14.17 32.15 -52.55
N ILE A 248 13.51 33.20 -52.05
CA ILE A 248 14.09 34.20 -51.16
C ILE A 248 13.39 34.07 -49.81
N HIS A 249 14.18 33.86 -48.76
CA HIS A 249 13.72 33.93 -47.38
C HIS A 249 14.25 35.23 -46.77
N SER A 250 13.34 36.10 -46.35
CA SER A 250 13.66 37.26 -45.51
C SER A 250 12.95 37.10 -44.18
N ASP A 251 13.65 37.36 -43.10
CA ASP A 251 13.06 37.50 -41.76
C ASP A 251 13.36 38.91 -41.27
N VAL A 252 12.48 39.47 -40.45
CA VAL A 252 12.65 40.80 -39.86
C VAL A 252 12.98 40.60 -38.40
N CYS A 253 14.16 41.05 -37.98
CA CYS A 253 14.56 40.95 -36.59
C CYS A 253 14.21 42.25 -35.87
N GLY A 254 13.31 42.19 -34.88
CA GLY A 254 13.00 43.32 -34.00
C GLY A 254 11.58 43.29 -33.44
N PRO A 255 11.21 44.29 -32.62
CA PRO A 255 12.02 45.45 -32.25
C PRO A 255 13.13 45.09 -31.26
N VAL A 256 14.36 45.54 -31.51
CA VAL A 256 15.43 45.48 -30.51
C VAL A 256 15.28 46.62 -29.49
N SER A 257 15.59 46.34 -28.22
CA SER A 257 15.40 47.30 -27.12
C SER A 257 16.27 48.55 -27.25
N VAL A 258 17.45 48.41 -27.87
CA VAL A 258 18.38 49.52 -28.12
C VAL A 258 18.34 49.84 -29.62
N PRO A 259 17.94 51.07 -30.01
CA PRO A 259 17.99 51.49 -31.41
C PRO A 259 19.43 51.50 -31.94
N SER A 260 19.59 51.30 -33.24
CA SER A 260 20.87 51.60 -33.91
C SER A 260 21.21 53.08 -33.76
N PRO A 261 22.46 53.50 -34.04
CA PRO A 261 22.83 54.92 -34.04
C PRO A 261 21.95 55.80 -34.95
N GLY A 262 21.35 55.22 -36.00
CA GLY A 262 20.39 55.88 -36.89
C GLY A 262 18.92 55.78 -36.45
N GLY A 263 18.63 55.23 -35.27
CA GLY A 263 17.29 55.10 -34.71
C GLY A 263 16.49 53.87 -35.16
N ALA A 264 17.06 52.99 -35.99
CA ALA A 264 16.37 51.79 -36.46
C ALA A 264 16.26 50.75 -35.34
N LYS A 265 15.08 50.12 -35.23
CA LYS A 265 14.80 49.05 -34.25
C LYS A 265 14.56 47.69 -34.89
N TYR A 266 14.55 47.63 -36.21
CA TYR A 266 14.33 46.43 -37.01
C TYR A 266 15.40 46.37 -38.09
N PHE A 267 15.84 45.17 -38.45
CA PHE A 267 16.79 44.93 -39.52
C PHE A 267 16.47 43.63 -40.27
#